data_AF-A0A965CUG8-F1
#
_entry.id   AF-A0A965CUG8-F1
#
_cell.length_a   1.000
_cell.length_b   1.000
_cell.length_c   1.000
_cell.angle_alpha   90.00
_cell.angle_beta   90.00
_cell.angle_gamma   90.00
#
_symmetry.space_group_name_H-M   'P 1'
#
loop_
_entity.id
_entity.type
_entity.pdbx_description
1 polymer ?
#
loop_
_entity_poly.entity_id
_entity_poly.type
_entity_poly.pdbx_seq_one_letter_code
_entity_poly.pdbx_strand_id
1 'polypeptide(L)'
;MTAQRNIVILGSTGSIGVNTLDVIGRHPSRFSVLALTAHRQIDRLHEQIIAYKPRYAVVVDEQAAGQLAQRLRDPADAAGRRHARQLVQLLLHALQDPLAGGILFDLINVNVSS
;
A
#
# COMPACT_ATOMS: atom_id res chain seq x y z
N MET A 1 -2.15 22.03 -16.34
CA MET A 1 -1.54 21.12 -15.35
C MET A 1 -2.05 19.72 -15.66
N THR A 2 -1.21 18.79 -16.11
CA THR A 2 -1.66 17.40 -16.32
C THR A 2 -1.79 16.72 -14.96
N ALA A 3 -2.98 16.22 -14.65
CA ALA A 3 -3.22 15.49 -13.40
C ALA A 3 -2.39 14.20 -13.37
N GLN A 4 -1.64 13.98 -12.28
CA GLN A 4 -0.96 12.72 -12.02
C GLN A 4 -2.00 11.59 -11.87
N ARG A 5 -1.69 10.41 -12.42
CA ARG A 5 -2.53 9.21 -12.25
C ARG A 5 -2.21 8.52 -10.94
N ASN A 6 -3.22 8.33 -10.13
CA ASN A 6 -3.13 7.61 -8.87
C ASN A 6 -3.22 6.10 -9.14
N ILE A 7 -2.21 5.36 -8.70
CA ILE A 7 -2.10 3.91 -8.92
C ILE A 7 -2.23 3.19 -7.58
N VAL A 8 -3.00 2.10 -7.58
CA VAL A 8 -3.03 1.14 -6.47
C VAL A 8 -2.34 -0.14 -6.92
N ILE A 9 -1.46 -0.67 -6.08
CA ILE A 9 -0.68 -1.86 -6.39
C ILE A 9 -1.02 -2.97 -5.42
N LEU A 10 -1.57 -4.05 -5.98
CA LEU A 10 -1.92 -5.26 -5.26
C LEU A 10 -0.75 -6.23 -5.29
N GLY A 11 -0.24 -6.61 -4.12
CA GLY A 11 0.98 -7.42 -4.05
C GLY A 11 2.22 -6.64 -4.50
N SER A 12 2.37 -5.42 -4.00
CA SER A 12 3.51 -4.51 -4.26
C SER A 12 4.89 -5.14 -4.01
N THR A 13 4.97 -6.15 -3.15
CA THR A 13 6.22 -6.84 -2.80
C THR A 13 6.55 -8.02 -3.73
N GLY A 14 5.60 -8.45 -4.56
CA GLY A 14 5.80 -9.47 -5.58
C GLY A 14 6.48 -8.91 -6.84
N SER A 15 6.97 -9.78 -7.73
CA SER A 15 7.76 -9.37 -8.91
C SER A 15 7.04 -8.36 -9.82
N ILE A 16 5.73 -8.53 -10.04
CA ILE A 16 4.93 -7.58 -10.83
C ILE A 16 4.87 -6.23 -10.11
N GLY A 17 4.49 -6.21 -8.84
CA GLY A 17 4.38 -4.98 -8.06
C GLY A 17 5.69 -4.20 -7.96
N VAL A 18 6.80 -4.90 -7.80
CA VAL A 18 8.16 -4.31 -7.76
C VAL A 18 8.51 -3.68 -9.10
N ASN A 19 8.27 -4.39 -10.21
CA ASN A 19 8.52 -3.85 -11.54
C ASN A 19 7.61 -2.65 -11.84
N THR A 20 6.34 -2.70 -11.43
CA THR A 20 5.41 -1.56 -11.55
C THR A 20 5.90 -0.35 -10.77
N LEU A 21 6.40 -0.56 -9.55
CA LEU A 21 6.97 0.51 -8.73
C LEU A 21 8.23 1.14 -9.36
N ASP A 22 9.10 0.34 -9.98
CA ASP A 22 10.25 0.86 -10.72
C ASP A 22 9.81 1.77 -11.88
N VAL A 23 8.81 1.35 -12.66
CA VAL A 23 8.25 2.19 -13.74
C VAL A 23 7.64 3.49 -13.20
N ILE A 24 6.91 3.44 -12.08
CA ILE A 24 6.37 4.64 -11.42
C ILE A 24 7.49 5.55 -10.94
N GLY A 25 8.55 4.99 -10.34
CA GLY A 25 9.72 5.73 -9.86
C GLY A 25 10.47 6.47 -10.97
N ARG A 26 10.46 5.94 -12.19
CA ARG A 26 11.04 6.59 -13.38
C ARG A 26 10.16 7.72 -13.94
N HIS A 27 8.88 7.79 -13.55
CA HIS A 27 7.91 8.76 -14.08
C HIS A 27 7.09 9.46 -12.98
N PRO A 28 7.74 10.12 -12.01
CA PRO A 28 7.06 10.73 -10.87
C PRO A 28 6.14 11.90 -11.26
N SER A 29 6.35 12.54 -12.42
CA SER A 29 5.47 13.60 -12.92
C SER A 29 4.14 13.08 -13.50
N ARG A 30 4.04 11.78 -13.78
CA ARG A 30 2.88 11.15 -14.42
C ARG A 30 2.08 10.26 -13.48
N PHE A 31 2.75 9.66 -12.49
CA PHE A 31 2.16 8.68 -11.61
C PHE A 31 2.40 9.02 -10.15
N SER A 32 1.43 8.68 -9.31
CA SER A 32 1.55 8.73 -7.86
C SER A 32 0.99 7.43 -7.29
N VAL A 33 1.61 6.92 -6.23
CA VAL A 33 1.13 5.71 -5.55
C VAL A 33 0.07 6.12 -4.54
N LEU A 34 -1.16 5.68 -4.76
CA LEU A 34 -2.25 5.90 -3.81
C LEU A 34 -2.20 4.86 -2.69
N ALA A 35 -2.04 3.58 -3.05
CA ALA A 35 -2.06 2.49 -2.09
C ALA A 35 -1.14 1.33 -2.49
N LEU A 36 -0.51 0.72 -1.49
CA LEU A 36 0.28 -0.51 -1.63
C LEU A 36 -0.34 -1.63 -0.81
N THR A 37 -0.40 -2.84 -1.36
CA THR A 37 -0.77 -4.01 -0.58
C THR A 37 0.33 -5.06 -0.55
N ALA A 38 0.44 -5.79 0.56
CA ALA A 38 1.35 -6.92 0.70
C ALA A 38 0.72 -8.03 1.55
N HIS A 39 1.28 -9.23 1.46
CA HIS A 39 0.86 -10.36 2.28
C HIS A 39 1.70 -10.45 3.57
N ARG A 40 2.96 -10.91 3.47
CA ARG A 40 3.85 -11.13 4.63
C ARG A 40 5.21 -10.41 4.58
N GLN A 41 5.56 -9.78 3.45
CA GLN A 41 6.87 -9.15 3.26
C GLN A 41 6.91 -7.72 3.82
N ILE A 42 6.92 -7.60 5.15
CA ILE A 42 6.77 -6.32 5.85
C ILE A 42 7.98 -5.40 5.68
N ASP A 43 9.20 -5.92 5.75
CA ASP A 43 10.41 -5.13 5.52
C ASP A 43 10.36 -4.41 4.17
N ARG A 44 10.03 -5.17 3.13
CA ARG A 44 9.95 -4.65 1.76
C ARG A 44 8.80 -3.66 1.58
N LEU A 45 7.62 -3.96 2.13
CA LEU A 45 6.50 -3.02 2.11
C LEU A 45 6.86 -1.72 2.82
N HIS A 46 7.58 -1.81 3.93
CA HIS A 46 8.02 -0.66 4.71
C HIS A 46 8.99 0.24 3.90
N GLU A 47 9.98 -0.34 3.24
CA GLU A 47 10.87 0.38 2.32
C GLU A 47 10.08 1.09 1.20
N GLN A 48 9.08 0.40 0.64
CA GLN A 48 8.21 0.97 -0.40
C GLN A 48 7.34 2.12 0.13
N ILE A 49 6.86 2.03 1.37
CA ILE A 49 6.10 3.11 2.02
C ILE A 49 6.97 4.37 2.16
N ILE A 50 8.23 4.22 2.56
CA ILE A 50 9.15 5.36 2.68
C ILE A 50 9.48 5.97 1.31
N ALA A 51 9.73 5.13 0.32
CA ALA A 51 10.13 5.56 -1.02
C ALA A 51 8.99 6.26 -1.78
N TYR A 52 7.80 5.66 -1.79
CA TYR A 52 6.67 6.11 -2.62
C TYR A 52 5.62 6.90 -1.85
N LYS A 53 5.70 6.93 -0.52
CA LYS A 53 4.82 7.72 0.36
C LYS A 53 3.33 7.53 0.03
N PRO A 54 2.86 6.28 -0.09
CA PRO A 54 1.48 6.02 -0.42
C PRO A 54 0.56 6.56 0.68
N ARG A 55 -0.67 6.92 0.29
CA ARG A 55 -1.69 7.34 1.26
C ARG A 55 -2.20 6.16 2.09
N TYR A 56 -2.21 4.96 1.51
CA TYR A 56 -2.69 3.75 2.16
C TYR A 56 -1.67 2.61 2.03
N ALA A 57 -1.56 1.80 3.07
CA ALA A 57 -0.86 0.53 2.99
C ALA A 57 -1.68 -0.56 3.68
N VAL A 58 -1.92 -1.65 2.94
CA VAL A 58 -2.79 -2.76 3.36
C VAL A 58 -1.96 -4.02 3.49
N VAL A 59 -2.09 -4.69 4.62
CA VAL A 59 -1.47 -6.00 4.85
C VAL A 59 -2.58 -7.01 5.06
N VAL A 60 -2.52 -8.10 4.30
CA VAL A 60 -3.54 -9.17 4.32
C VAL A 60 -3.40 -10.04 5.57
N ASP A 61 -2.17 -10.32 5.99
CA ASP A 61 -1.88 -11.14 7.17
C ASP A 61 -1.92 -10.30 8.45
N GLU A 62 -2.71 -10.72 9.44
CA GLU A 62 -2.94 -9.96 10.67
C GLU A 62 -1.69 -9.82 11.54
N GLN A 63 -0.88 -10.87 11.64
CA GLN A 63 0.38 -10.84 12.42
C GLN A 63 1.38 -9.89 11.77
N ALA A 64 1.53 -9.99 10.46
CA ALA A 64 2.38 -9.11 9.67
C ALA A 64 1.88 -7.64 9.72
N ALA A 65 0.56 -7.43 9.75
CA ALA A 65 -0.03 -6.10 9.91
C ALA A 65 0.33 -5.49 11.28
N GLY A 66 0.28 -6.30 12.35
CA GLY A 66 0.73 -5.90 13.69
C GLY A 66 2.20 -5.50 13.72
N GLN A 67 3.07 -6.28 13.06
CA GLN A 67 4.51 -5.98 12.94
C GLN A 67 4.75 -4.65 12.20
N LEU A 68 4.04 -4.42 11.09
CA LEU A 68 4.13 -3.16 10.35
C LEU A 68 3.66 -1.99 11.21
N ALA A 69 2.54 -2.15 11.94
CA ALA A 69 2.02 -1.12 12.83
C ALA A 69 3.02 -0.76 13.94
N GLN A 70 3.69 -1.77 14.52
CA GLN A 70 4.72 -1.56 15.54
C GLN A 70 5.90 -0.79 14.96
N ARG A 71 6.41 -1.23 13.80
CA ARG A 71 7.55 -0.58 13.14
C ARG A 71 7.29 0.88 12.79
N LEU A 72 6.10 1.18 12.27
CA LEU A 72 5.70 2.55 11.93
C LEU A 72 5.46 3.43 13.15
N ARG A 73 5.24 2.84 14.33
CA ARG A 73 5.12 3.58 15.61
C ARG A 73 6.46 3.77 16.30
N ASP A 74 7.52 3.09 15.84
CA ASP A 74 8.85 3.19 16.41
C ASP A 74 9.33 4.66 16.37
N PRO A 75 9.70 5.24 17.53
CA PRO A 75 10.25 6.59 17.58
C PRO A 75 11.51 6.78 16.72
N ALA A 76 12.29 5.73 16.50
CA ALA A 76 13.46 5.74 15.64
C ALA A 76 13.09 5.87 14.15
N ASP A 77 11.86 5.50 13.76
CA ASP A 77 11.38 5.54 12.39
C ASP A 77 10.60 6.82 12.07
N ALA A 78 11.31 7.95 12.07
CA ALA A 78 10.73 9.24 11.71
C ALA A 78 10.19 9.29 10.26
N ALA A 79 10.68 8.42 9.37
CA ALA A 79 10.28 8.36 7.97
C ALA A 79 8.91 7.67 7.81
N GLY A 80 8.73 6.50 8.43
CA GLY A 80 7.46 5.77 8.43
C GLY A 80 6.33 6.56 9.10
N ARG A 81 6.60 7.18 10.26
CA ARG A 81 5.59 7.91 11.06
C ARG A 81 4.85 9.04 10.32
N ARG A 82 5.50 9.72 9.38
CA ARG A 82 4.89 10.86 8.65
C ARG A 82 3.96 10.46 7.51
N HIS A 83 4.22 9.31 6.89
CA HIS A 83 3.59 8.92 5.63
C HIS A 83 2.50 7.87 5.85
N ALA A 84 2.51 7.21 7.00
CA ALA A 84 1.56 6.20 7.42
C ALA A 84 0.29 6.74 8.09
N ARG A 85 -0.32 7.83 7.58
CA ARG A 85 -1.44 8.50 8.28
C ARG A 85 -2.73 7.66 8.34
N GLN A 86 -2.92 6.68 7.47
CA GLN A 86 -4.00 5.70 7.54
C GLN A 86 -3.39 4.31 7.40
N LEU A 87 -2.83 3.78 8.50
CA LEU A 87 -2.19 2.48 8.50
C LEU A 87 -2.75 1.58 9.60
N VAL A 88 -3.10 0.38 9.14
CA VAL A 88 -3.48 -0.82 9.90
C VAL A 88 -4.91 -0.85 10.42
N GLN A 89 -5.82 -1.08 9.48
CA GLN A 89 -6.68 -2.25 9.44
C GLN A 89 -6.99 -2.44 7.94
N LEU A 90 -7.47 -3.58 7.47
CA LEU A 90 -8.79 -3.66 6.86
C LEU A 90 -8.88 -4.96 6.03
N LEU A 91 -8.87 -6.11 6.71
CA LEU A 91 -9.67 -7.24 6.24
C LEU A 91 -10.95 -7.37 7.07
N LEU A 92 -10.88 -7.06 8.38
CA LEU A 92 -12.04 -7.12 9.28
C LEU A 92 -12.88 -5.82 9.32
N HIS A 93 -12.31 -4.62 9.11
CA HIS A 93 -13.10 -3.37 9.10
C HIS A 93 -13.48 -2.85 7.69
N ALA A 94 -12.82 -3.26 6.58
CA ALA A 94 -13.18 -2.73 5.24
C ALA A 94 -14.46 -3.37 4.71
N LEU A 95 -14.79 -4.56 5.20
CA LEU A 95 -16.10 -5.16 4.99
C LEU A 95 -17.22 -4.40 5.74
N GLN A 96 -16.88 -3.50 6.66
CA GLN A 96 -17.83 -2.73 7.47
C GLN A 96 -17.85 -1.22 7.14
N ASP A 97 -16.91 -0.73 6.33
CA ASP A 97 -16.89 0.66 5.84
C ASP A 97 -17.45 0.70 4.40
N PRO A 98 -18.61 1.32 4.17
CA PRO A 98 -19.27 1.33 2.85
C PRO A 98 -18.47 2.07 1.77
N LEU A 99 -17.51 2.93 2.14
CA LEU A 99 -16.61 3.60 1.19
C LEU A 99 -15.35 2.76 0.92
N ALA A 100 -14.86 2.02 1.91
CA ALA A 100 -13.74 1.09 1.73
C ALA A 100 -14.18 -0.19 0.99
N GLY A 101 -15.43 -0.61 1.14
CA GLY A 101 -16.01 -1.76 0.43
C GLY A 101 -15.97 -1.61 -1.08
N GLY A 102 -16.22 -0.41 -1.61
CA GLY A 102 -16.11 -0.13 -3.05
C GLY A 102 -14.68 -0.22 -3.59
N ILE A 103 -13.70 0.26 -2.82
CA ILE A 103 -12.28 0.19 -3.18
C ILE A 103 -11.78 -1.26 -3.02
N LEU A 104 -12.17 -1.97 -1.96
CA LEU A 104 -11.76 -3.36 -1.72
C LEU A 104 -12.35 -4.34 -2.75
N PHE A 105 -13.59 -4.13 -3.22
CA PHE A 105 -14.20 -4.95 -4.27
C PHE A 105 -13.47 -4.79 -5.61
N ASP A 106 -13.10 -3.56 -5.97
CA ASP A 106 -12.30 -3.28 -7.16
C ASP A 106 -10.89 -3.90 -7.05
N LEU A 107 -10.31 -3.93 -5.84
CA LEU A 107 -9.00 -4.51 -5.59
C LEU A 107 -8.97 -6.04 -5.60
N ILE A 108 -10.08 -6.73 -5.34
CA ILE A 108 -10.16 -8.20 -5.48
C ILE A 108 -10.41 -8.58 -6.94
N ASN A 109 -11.17 -7.77 -7.69
CA ASN A 109 -11.61 -8.10 -9.04
C ASN A 109 -10.51 -7.99 -10.13
N VAL A 110 -9.38 -7.32 -9.87
CA VAL A 110 -8.23 -7.30 -10.79
C VAL A 110 -7.47 -8.64 -10.80
N ASN A 111 -7.71 -9.53 -9.82
CA ASN A 111 -7.03 -10.83 -9.73
C ASN A 111 -7.90 -12.05 -10.11
N VAL A 112 -9.08 -11.84 -10.71
CA VAL A 112 -9.94 -12.93 -11.22
C VAL A 112 -10.32 -12.66 -12.69
N SER A 113 -9.35 -12.21 -13.48
CA SER A 113 -9.45 -12.20 -14.95
C SER A 113 -8.14 -12.67 -15.55
N SER A 114 -7.89 -13.97 -15.40
CA SER A 114 -7.15 -14.79 -16.34
C SER A 114 -7.85 -16.13 -16.45
#